data_AF-A0A151JYP7-F1
#
_entry.id   AF-A0A151JYP7-F1
#
_cell.length_a   1.000
_cell.length_b   1.000
_cell.length_c   1.000
_cell.angle_alpha   90.00
_cell.angle_beta   90.00
_cell.angle_gamma   90.00
#
_symmetry.space_group_name_H-M   'P 1'
#
loop_
_entity.id
_entity.type
_entity.pdbx_description
1 polymer ?
#
loop_
_entity_poly.entity_id
_entity_poly.type
_entity_poly.pdbx_seq_one_letter_code
_entity_poly.pdbx_strand_id
1 'polypeptide(L)'
;MRYMKAEKVDMIFVCGECRQIREAVRLYTERFPDRIHPSFSIFIKKRIKKATNNRNSTNILAAIALNPHISTRQLERESVCRRQSVLRIFHSNKFHPFHISFREELHDNDFQNRVQFCEWALQRLQEDDMVTASDSALSERAAAAVIWTAIKAKTKISMGINRRRRR
;
A
#
# COMPACT_ATOMS: atom_id res chain seq x y z
N MET A 1 -25.03 20.25 4.04
CA MET A 1 -24.96 21.54 3.32
C MET A 1 -24.16 21.38 2.04
N ARG A 2 -24.68 21.87 0.91
CA ARG A 2 -24.05 21.73 -0.41
C ARG A 2 -23.68 23.12 -0.94
N TYR A 3 -22.38 23.37 -1.09
CA TYR A 3 -21.85 24.61 -1.66
C TYR A 3 -21.69 24.50 -3.17
N MET A 4 -21.91 25.60 -3.88
CA MET A 4 -21.65 25.74 -5.30
C MET A 4 -20.15 25.64 -5.60
N LYS A 5 -19.80 25.43 -6.87
CA LYS A 5 -18.39 25.35 -7.29
C LYS A 5 -17.65 26.66 -7.00
N ALA A 6 -18.26 27.80 -7.31
CA ALA A 6 -17.69 29.13 -7.05
C ALA A 6 -17.40 29.36 -5.56
N GLU A 7 -18.37 29.10 -4.68
CA GLU A 7 -18.21 29.24 -3.24
C GLU A 7 -17.06 28.36 -2.70
N LYS A 8 -16.91 27.15 -3.23
CA LYS A 8 -15.80 26.25 -2.84
C LYS A 8 -14.43 26.79 -3.27
N VAL A 9 -14.36 27.55 -4.37
CA VAL A 9 -13.13 28.19 -4.84
C VAL A 9 -12.80 29.38 -3.94
N ASP A 10 -13.78 30.22 -3.62
CA ASP A 10 -13.62 31.35 -2.70
C ASP A 10 -13.15 30.90 -1.30
N MET A 11 -13.70 29.78 -0.79
CA MET A 11 -13.24 29.17 0.45
C MET A 11 -11.75 28.77 0.40
N ILE A 12 -11.25 28.30 -0.74
CA ILE A 12 -9.83 27.91 -0.90
C ILE A 12 -8.95 29.17 -0.90
N PHE A 13 -9.38 30.24 -1.59
CA PHE A 13 -8.66 31.50 -1.61
C PHE A 13 -8.53 32.11 -0.21
N VAL A 14 -9.64 32.23 0.53
CA VAL A 14 -9.63 32.72 1.91
C VAL A 14 -8.75 31.84 2.82
N CYS A 15 -8.77 30.52 2.63
CA CYS A 15 -7.86 29.59 3.32
C CYS A 15 -6.38 29.85 3.03
N GLY A 16 -6.05 30.33 1.82
CA GLY A 16 -4.69 30.66 1.41
C GLY A 16 -4.20 31.98 2.00
N GLU A 17 -5.09 32.95 2.16
CA GLU A 17 -4.81 34.27 2.74
C GLU A 17 -4.54 34.17 4.27
N CYS A 18 -5.27 33.31 4.97
CA CYS A 18 -5.17 33.20 6.44
C CYS A 18 -4.11 32.20 6.92
N ARG A 19 -3.48 32.50 8.08
CA ARG A 19 -2.56 31.56 8.74
C ARG A 19 -3.32 30.55 9.60
N GLN A 20 -4.43 31.00 10.20
CA GLN A 20 -5.28 30.19 11.05
C GLN A 20 -6.65 29.94 10.42
N ILE A 21 -7.25 28.79 10.74
CA ILE A 21 -8.56 28.41 10.18
C ILE A 21 -9.68 29.26 10.79
N ARG A 22 -9.54 29.67 12.06
CA ARG A 22 -10.52 30.55 12.71
C ARG A 22 -10.58 31.92 12.04
N GLU A 23 -9.43 32.46 11.63
CA GLU A 23 -9.35 33.69 10.83
C GLU A 23 -10.04 33.49 9.48
N ALA A 24 -9.79 32.38 8.80
CA ALA A 24 -10.40 32.08 7.50
C ALA A 24 -11.93 32.01 7.57
N VAL A 25 -12.49 31.44 8.63
CA VAL A 25 -13.94 31.42 8.83
C VAL A 25 -14.48 32.84 8.99
N ARG A 26 -13.86 33.66 9.85
CA ARG A 26 -14.28 35.06 10.07
C ARG A 26 -14.17 35.91 8.80
N LEU A 27 -13.04 35.79 8.10
CA LEU A 27 -12.81 36.55 6.87
C LEU A 27 -13.81 36.16 5.77
N TYR A 28 -14.19 34.88 5.69
CA TYR A 28 -15.23 34.44 4.77
C TYR A 28 -16.61 34.99 5.14
N THR A 29 -16.95 35.04 6.43
CA THR A 29 -18.23 35.66 6.88
C THR A 29 -18.27 37.15 6.61
N GLU A 30 -17.14 37.85 6.78
CA GLU A 30 -17.02 39.30 6.51
C GLU A 30 -17.10 39.61 5.01
N ARG A 31 -16.43 38.80 4.17
CA ARG A 31 -16.36 39.02 2.71
C ARG A 31 -17.63 38.61 1.97
N PHE A 32 -18.41 37.68 2.53
CA PHE A 32 -19.62 37.15 1.92
C PHE A 32 -20.77 37.03 2.94
N PRO A 33 -21.34 38.17 3.39
CA PRO A 33 -22.37 38.19 4.42
C PRO A 33 -23.67 37.49 3.98
N ASP A 34 -24.04 37.59 2.71
CA ASP A 34 -25.30 37.05 2.19
C ASP A 34 -25.25 35.54 1.87
N ARG A 35 -24.09 34.90 2.08
CA ARG A 35 -23.88 33.48 1.74
C ARG A 35 -24.00 32.58 2.95
N ILE A 36 -24.23 31.30 2.68
CA ILE A 36 -24.19 30.27 3.71
C ILE A 36 -22.78 30.19 4.29
N HIS A 37 -22.67 30.44 5.59
CA HIS A 37 -21.39 30.44 6.28
C HIS A 37 -20.91 29.01 6.58
N PRO A 38 -19.77 28.59 6.01
CA PRO A 38 -19.23 27.27 6.25
C PRO A 38 -18.67 27.13 7.67
N SER A 39 -18.91 25.96 8.24
CA SER A 39 -18.34 25.62 9.54
C SER A 39 -16.82 25.45 9.48
N PHE A 40 -16.18 25.58 10.64
CA PHE A 40 -14.74 25.38 10.81
C PHE A 40 -14.23 24.07 10.15
N SER A 41 -14.99 22.98 10.27
CA SER A 41 -14.64 21.68 9.69
C SER A 41 -14.61 21.69 8.16
N ILE A 42 -15.43 22.50 7.50
CA ILE A 42 -15.40 22.68 6.04
C ILE A 42 -14.09 23.37 5.66
N PHE A 43 -13.74 24.44 6.38
CA PHE A 43 -12.50 25.18 6.16
C PHE A 43 -11.24 24.32 6.40
N ILE A 44 -11.22 23.43 7.40
CA ILE A 44 -10.12 22.44 7.56
C ILE A 44 -9.92 21.60 6.30
N LYS A 45 -11.00 21.12 5.69
CA LYS A 45 -10.92 20.29 4.47
C LYS A 45 -10.46 21.09 3.25
N LYS A 46 -10.70 22.40 3.24
CA LYS A 46 -10.28 23.32 2.18
C LYS A 46 -8.88 23.88 2.37
N ARG A 47 -8.32 23.73 3.56
CA ARG A 47 -6.96 24.15 3.85
C ARG A 47 -6.00 23.33 2.99
N ILE A 48 -5.29 24.03 2.11
CA ILE A 48 -4.15 23.45 1.41
C ILE A 48 -3.17 23.01 2.48
N LYS A 49 -2.92 21.70 2.58
CA LYS A 49 -1.90 21.17 3.48
C LYS A 49 -0.59 21.79 3.01
N LYS A 50 -0.03 22.69 3.83
CA LYS A 50 1.36 23.10 3.69
C LYS A 50 2.17 21.83 3.96
N ALA A 51 2.44 21.07 2.91
CA ALA A 51 3.43 20.01 2.97
C ALA A 51 4.67 20.67 3.57
N THR A 52 5.17 20.12 4.67
CA THR A 52 6.45 20.48 5.30
C THR A 52 7.42 20.87 4.18
N ASN A 53 7.71 22.17 4.02
CA ASN A 53 8.50 22.80 2.95
C ASN A 53 8.80 21.87 1.75
N ASN A 54 8.14 22.05 0.60
CA ASN A 54 8.24 21.16 -0.58
C ASN A 54 9.67 20.65 -0.89
N ARG A 55 10.66 21.53 -0.71
CA ARG A 55 12.08 21.24 -0.87
C ARG A 55 12.65 20.23 0.14
N ASN A 56 12.19 20.27 1.38
CA ASN A 56 12.59 19.33 2.42
C ASN A 56 11.93 17.96 2.19
N SER A 57 10.67 17.94 1.74
CA SER A 57 10.03 16.67 1.37
C SER A 57 10.72 15.99 0.20
N THR A 58 11.15 16.73 -0.82
CA THR A 58 11.90 16.14 -1.94
C THR A 58 13.24 15.56 -1.49
N ASN A 59 13.96 16.26 -0.60
CA ASN A 59 15.25 15.77 -0.09
C ASN A 59 15.09 14.49 0.73
N ILE A 60 14.08 14.43 1.60
CA ILE A 60 13.79 13.23 2.39
C ILE A 60 13.43 12.04 1.49
N LEU A 61 12.60 12.26 0.47
CA LEU A 61 12.21 11.20 -0.46
C LEU A 61 13.40 10.70 -1.30
N ALA A 62 14.28 11.60 -1.74
CA ALA A 62 15.50 11.23 -2.44
C ALA A 62 16.43 10.38 -1.56
N ALA A 63 16.60 10.74 -0.28
CA ALA A 63 17.44 9.98 0.65
C ALA A 63 16.94 8.53 0.85
N ILE A 64 15.62 8.33 0.94
CA ILE A 64 15.02 6.99 1.05
C ILE A 64 15.19 6.18 -0.23
N ALA A 65 15.07 6.84 -1.40
CA ALA A 65 15.26 6.18 -2.68
C ALA A 65 16.69 5.63 -2.83
N LEU A 66 17.69 6.32 -2.25
CA LEU A 66 19.08 5.86 -2.20
C LEU A 66 19.29 4.76 -1.16
N ASN A 67 18.66 4.88 0.02
CA ASN A 67 18.77 3.89 1.09
C ASN A 67 17.40 3.65 1.78
N PRO A 68 16.66 2.59 1.39
CA PRO A 68 15.36 2.28 1.98
C PRO A 68 15.41 1.92 3.46
N HIS A 69 16.57 1.52 3.98
CA HIS A 69 16.76 1.11 5.38
C HIS A 69 17.15 2.27 6.30
N ILE A 70 17.23 3.49 5.78
CA ILE A 70 17.57 4.66 6.60
C ILE A 70 16.55 4.91 7.71
N SER A 71 17.04 5.11 8.93
CA SER A 71 16.14 5.33 10.07
C SER A 71 15.55 6.74 10.06
N THR A 72 14.31 6.88 10.55
CA THR A 72 13.67 8.20 10.70
C THR A 72 14.40 9.13 11.66
N ARG A 73 15.17 8.60 12.62
CA ARG A 73 16.03 9.38 13.52
C ARG A 73 17.29 9.89 12.82
N GLN A 74 17.82 9.11 11.89
CA GLN A 74 18.96 9.53 11.08
C GLN A 74 18.55 10.62 10.09
N LEU A 75 17.40 10.45 9.42
CA LEU A 75 16.84 11.49 8.54
C LEU A 75 16.55 12.80 9.28
N GLU A 76 16.17 12.77 10.57
CA GLU A 76 16.03 13.99 11.38
C GLU A 76 17.36 14.68 11.65
N ARG A 77 18.46 13.93 11.83
CA ARG A 77 19.79 14.51 12.03
C ARG A 77 20.38 15.09 10.75
N GLU A 78 20.12 14.43 9.62
CA GLU A 78 20.64 14.82 8.30
C GLU A 78 19.78 15.87 7.60
N SER A 79 18.51 16.04 8.02
CA SER A 79 17.61 17.04 7.46
C SER A 79 17.25 18.13 8.47
N VAL A 80 16.77 19.27 7.97
CA VAL A 80 16.25 20.37 8.81
C VAL A 80 14.85 20.04 9.37
N CYS A 81 14.34 18.82 9.18
CA CYS A 81 12.99 18.43 9.54
C CYS A 81 12.94 17.58 10.80
N ARG A 82 12.11 18.02 11.75
CA ARG A 82 11.71 17.21 12.91
C ARG A 82 11.16 15.86 12.46
N ARG A 83 11.39 14.81 13.25
CA ARG A 83 10.96 13.43 12.97
C ARG A 83 9.47 13.28 12.67
N GLN A 84 8.61 14.01 13.38
CA GLN A 84 7.15 13.99 13.13
C GLN A 84 6.79 14.50 11.72
N SER A 85 7.58 15.43 11.18
CA SER A 85 7.39 15.92 9.82
C SER A 85 7.86 14.90 8.78
N VAL A 86 8.96 14.20 9.05
CA VAL A 86 9.44 13.07 8.23
C VAL A 86 8.35 11.99 8.13
N LEU A 87 7.77 11.58 9.27
CA LEU A 87 6.68 10.60 9.30
C LEU A 87 5.44 11.06 8.53
N ARG A 88 5.05 12.33 8.65
CA ARG A 88 3.94 12.90 7.87
C ARG A 88 4.22 12.86 6.36
N ILE A 89 5.46 13.11 5.94
CA ILE A 89 5.89 13.00 4.54
C ILE A 89 5.76 11.54 4.08
N PHE A 90 6.18 10.56 4.88
CA PHE A 90 6.09 9.15 4.53
C PHE A 90 4.63 8.72 4.33
N HIS A 91 3.76 9.05 5.30
CA HIS A 91 2.34 8.72 5.22
C HIS A 91 1.66 9.39 4.02
N SER A 92 2.02 10.64 3.71
CA SER A 92 1.43 11.36 2.58
C SER A 92 1.85 10.77 1.23
N ASN A 93 3.05 10.18 1.15
CA ASN A 93 3.60 9.56 -0.06
C ASN A 93 3.45 8.04 -0.08
N LYS A 94 2.67 7.45 0.84
CA LYS A 94 2.42 6.00 0.94
C LYS A 94 3.70 5.15 1.12
N PHE A 95 4.72 5.73 1.75
CA PHE A 95 5.88 4.96 2.19
C PHE A 95 5.56 4.26 3.51
N HIS A 96 5.63 2.92 3.47
CA HIS A 96 5.39 2.06 4.61
C HIS A 96 6.68 1.29 4.92
N PRO A 97 7.16 1.29 6.17
CA PRO A 97 8.25 0.41 6.57
C PRO A 97 7.83 -1.05 6.37
N PHE A 98 8.55 -1.77 5.53
CA PHE A 98 8.40 -3.21 5.42
C PHE A 98 9.58 -3.88 6.11
N HIS A 99 9.29 -4.92 6.89
CA HIS A 99 10.31 -5.82 7.40
C HIS A 99 10.35 -7.03 6.48
N ILE A 100 11.49 -7.21 5.79
CA ILE A 100 11.75 -8.44 5.04
C ILE A 100 11.87 -9.53 6.09
N SER A 101 10.86 -10.41 6.18
CA SER A 101 10.95 -11.62 6.97
C SER A 101 11.42 -12.75 6.06
N PHE A 102 12.65 -13.20 6.27
CA PHE A 102 13.12 -14.46 5.71
C PHE A 102 12.43 -15.58 6.48
N ARG A 103 11.39 -16.16 5.89
CA ARG A 103 10.55 -17.17 6.57
C ARG A 103 10.97 -18.59 6.26
N GLU A 104 11.74 -18.81 5.19
CA GLU A 104 12.27 -20.12 4.79
C GLU A 104 13.66 -19.88 4.24
N GLU A 105 14.69 -20.04 5.07
CA GLU A 105 16.05 -20.21 4.55
C GLU A 105 16.09 -21.58 3.89
N LEU A 106 16.43 -21.62 2.61
CA LEU A 106 16.52 -22.86 1.86
C LEU A 106 17.89 -23.47 2.15
N HIS A 107 17.94 -24.54 2.92
CA HIS A 107 19.18 -25.26 3.20
C HIS A 107 19.55 -26.15 2.00
N ASP A 108 20.82 -26.45 1.82
CA ASP A 108 21.30 -27.29 0.70
C ASP A 108 20.59 -28.66 0.67
N ASN A 109 20.21 -29.18 1.84
CA ASN A 109 19.50 -30.45 1.97
C ASN A 109 17.99 -30.36 1.63
N ASP A 110 17.41 -29.16 1.59
CA ASP A 110 15.98 -28.97 1.29
C ASP A 110 15.63 -29.31 -0.16
N PHE A 111 16.59 -29.13 -1.08
CA PHE A 111 16.40 -29.53 -2.48
C PHE A 111 16.17 -31.04 -2.58
N GLN A 112 17.01 -31.83 -1.91
CA GLN A 112 16.89 -33.28 -1.90
C GLN A 112 15.62 -33.73 -1.17
N ASN A 113 15.33 -33.14 -0.01
CA ASN A 113 14.11 -33.43 0.76
C ASN A 113 12.84 -33.14 -0.06
N ARG A 114 12.83 -32.07 -0.86
CA ARG A 114 11.71 -31.71 -1.75
C ARG A 114 11.54 -32.71 -2.90
N VAL A 115 12.64 -33.15 -3.53
CA VAL A 115 12.59 -34.16 -4.59
C VAL A 115 12.06 -35.49 -4.02
N GLN A 116 12.60 -35.93 -2.90
CA GLN A 116 12.15 -37.15 -2.21
C GLN A 116 10.66 -37.09 -1.84
N PHE A 117 10.20 -35.95 -1.33
CA PHE A 117 8.78 -35.75 -1.04
C PHE A 117 7.91 -35.84 -2.30
N CYS A 118 8.34 -35.22 -3.41
CA CYS A 118 7.60 -35.29 -4.67
C CYS A 118 7.53 -36.72 -5.22
N GLU A 119 8.63 -37.46 -5.17
CA GLU A 119 8.69 -38.86 -5.60
C GLU A 119 7.76 -39.75 -4.75
N TRP A 120 7.83 -39.60 -3.42
CA TRP A 120 6.92 -40.30 -2.50
C TRP A 120 5.45 -39.96 -2.75
N ALA A 121 5.13 -38.69 -2.99
CA ALA A 121 3.76 -38.27 -3.27
C ALA A 121 3.24 -38.85 -4.60
N LEU A 122 4.10 -38.94 -5.62
CA LEU A 122 3.76 -39.56 -6.90
C LEU A 122 3.49 -41.06 -6.76
N GLN A 123 4.27 -41.77 -5.94
CA GLN A 123 4.05 -43.20 -5.67
C GLN A 123 2.69 -43.44 -4.99
N ARG A 124 2.35 -42.68 -3.95
CA ARG A 124 1.04 -42.81 -3.28
C ARG A 124 -0.16 -42.46 -4.15
N LEU A 125 0.01 -41.55 -5.11
CA LEU A 125 -1.03 -41.25 -6.10
C LEU A 125 -1.22 -42.37 -7.13
N GLN A 126 -0.22 -43.22 -7.37
CA GLN A 126 -0.32 -44.36 -8.29
C GLN A 126 -0.90 -45.61 -7.63
N GLU A 127 -0.74 -45.75 -6.32
CA GLU A 127 -1.27 -46.86 -5.53
C GLU A 127 -2.78 -46.74 -5.23
N ASP A 128 -3.44 -45.68 -5.73
CA ASP A 128 -4.86 -45.35 -5.49
C ASP A 128 -5.23 -45.26 -3.99
N ASP A 129 -4.23 -45.08 -3.13
CA ASP A 129 -4.43 -44.71 -1.74
C ASP A 129 -4.92 -43.26 -1.73
N MET A 130 -6.19 -43.08 -1.36
CA MET A 130 -6.78 -41.76 -1.11
C MET A 130 -6.02 -41.06 0.01
N VAL A 131 -4.97 -40.32 -0.34
CA VAL A 131 -4.31 -39.39 0.59
C VAL A 131 -5.28 -38.24 0.84
N THR A 132 -6.13 -38.39 1.86
CA THR A 132 -6.97 -37.31 2.35
C THR A 132 -6.13 -36.33 3.14
N ALA A 133 -6.40 -35.03 2.99
CA ALA A 133 -5.67 -33.95 3.66
C ALA A 133 -5.70 -34.02 5.21
N SER A 134 -6.40 -35.00 5.79
CA SER A 134 -6.43 -35.32 7.21
C SER A 134 -5.11 -35.90 7.74
N ASP A 135 -4.33 -36.56 6.88
CA ASP A 135 -3.23 -37.43 7.33
C ASP A 135 -1.86 -36.74 7.29
N SER A 136 -1.81 -35.49 6.84
CA SER A 136 -0.62 -34.64 6.93
C SER A 136 -0.90 -33.48 7.88
N ALA A 137 -0.14 -33.40 8.97
CA ALA A 137 -0.03 -32.22 9.82
C ALA A 137 0.69 -31.05 9.09
N LEU A 138 0.37 -30.81 7.81
CA LEU A 138 0.86 -29.72 7.00
C LEU A 138 -0.35 -28.93 6.53
N SER A 139 -0.44 -27.71 7.05
CA SER A 139 -1.56 -26.76 6.90
C SER A 139 -2.30 -26.89 5.56
N GLU A 140 -3.58 -27.22 5.66
CA GLU A 140 -4.59 -27.48 4.61
C GLU A 140 -4.51 -26.59 3.35
N ARG A 141 -3.89 -25.41 3.44
CA ARG A 141 -3.75 -24.43 2.36
C ARG A 141 -2.64 -24.77 1.36
N ALA A 142 -1.56 -25.40 1.80
CA ALA A 142 -0.41 -25.70 0.95
C ALA A 142 -0.72 -26.87 0.00
N ALA A 143 -1.28 -27.96 0.53
CA ALA A 143 -1.72 -29.11 -0.27
C ALA A 143 -2.84 -28.71 -1.25
N ALA A 144 -3.82 -27.93 -0.81
CA ALA A 144 -4.89 -27.43 -1.68
C ALA A 144 -4.36 -26.55 -2.83
N ALA A 145 -3.33 -25.73 -2.59
CA ALA A 145 -2.72 -24.90 -3.64
C ALA A 145 -1.95 -25.74 -4.67
N VAL A 146 -1.22 -26.78 -4.23
CA VAL A 146 -0.50 -27.69 -5.14
C VAL A 146 -1.48 -28.51 -5.98
N ILE A 147 -2.53 -29.05 -5.38
CA ILE A 147 -3.58 -29.80 -6.09
C ILE A 147 -4.31 -28.89 -7.09
N TRP A 148 -4.69 -27.67 -6.68
CA TRP A 148 -5.37 -26.73 -7.58
C TRP A 148 -4.48 -26.29 -8.75
N THR A 149 -3.18 -26.06 -8.52
CA THR A 149 -2.24 -25.70 -9.59
C THR A 149 -2.01 -26.88 -10.55
N ALA A 150 -1.92 -28.11 -10.06
CA ALA A 150 -1.81 -29.31 -10.89
C ALA A 150 -3.09 -29.56 -11.72
N ILE A 151 -4.28 -29.44 -11.12
CA ILE A 151 -5.57 -29.55 -11.83
C ILE A 151 -5.70 -28.45 -12.89
N LYS A 152 -5.32 -27.22 -12.54
CA LYS A 152 -5.36 -26.08 -13.48
C LYS A 152 -4.36 -26.22 -14.62
N ALA A 153 -3.17 -26.79 -14.38
CA ALA A 153 -2.21 -27.11 -15.43
C ALA A 153 -2.76 -28.21 -16.35
N LYS A 154 -3.32 -29.29 -15.79
CA LYS A 154 -3.89 -30.42 -16.54
C LYS A 154 -5.09 -30.00 -17.42
N THR A 155 -5.97 -29.14 -16.89
CA THR A 155 -7.12 -28.59 -17.64
C THR A 155 -6.73 -27.55 -18.69
N LYS A 156 -5.69 -26.76 -18.45
CA LYS A 156 -5.17 -25.76 -19.40
C LYS A 156 -4.34 -26.40 -20.53
N ILE A 157 -3.75 -27.56 -20.30
CA ILE A 157 -3.09 -28.39 -21.32
C ILE A 157 -4.13 -29.19 -22.13
N SER A 158 -5.25 -29.60 -21.51
CA SER A 158 -6.36 -30.32 -22.16
C SER A 158 -7.24 -29.42 -23.04
N MET A 159 -7.46 -28.16 -22.68
CA MET A 159 -8.15 -27.20 -23.56
C MET A 159 -7.16 -26.58 -24.54
N GLY A 160 -7.10 -27.19 -25.72
CA GLY A 160 -6.28 -26.75 -26.85
C GLY A 160 -6.30 -25.23 -27.06
N ILE A 161 -5.11 -24.72 -27.39
CA ILE A 161 -4.84 -23.36 -27.83
C ILE A 161 -5.74 -23.05 -29.03
N ASN A 162 -6.92 -22.47 -28.79
CA ASN A 162 -7.72 -21.86 -29.84
C ASN A 162 -7.02 -20.55 -30.22
N ARG A 163 -6.12 -20.62 -31.21
CA ARG A 163 -5.52 -19.43 -31.83
C ARG A 163 -6.66 -18.60 -32.44
N ARG A 164 -7.03 -17.52 -31.76
CA ARG A 164 -7.88 -16.47 -32.35
C ARG A 164 -7.18 -15.97 -33.62
N ARG A 165 -7.69 -16.33 -34.79
CA ARG A 165 -7.34 -15.68 -36.06
C ARG A 165 -7.79 -14.22 -35.94
N ARG A 166 -6.84 -13.29 -35.84
CA ARG A 166 -7.07 -11.89 -36.13
C ARG A 166 -7.42 -11.78 -37.61
N ARG A 167 -8.63 -11.33 -37.92
CA ARG A 167 -8.95 -10.61 -39.15
C ARG A 167 -8.91 -9.13 -38.82
#